data_AF-A0A1I1KV81-F1
#
_entry.id   AF-A0A1I1KV81-F1
#
_cell.length_a   1.000
_cell.length_b   1.000
_cell.length_c   1.000
_cell.angle_alpha   90.00
_cell.angle_beta   90.00
_cell.angle_gamma   90.00
#
_symmetry.space_group_name_H-M   'P 1'
#
loop_
_entity.id
_entity.type
_entity.pdbx_description
1 polymer ?
#
loop_
_entity_poly.entity_id
_entity_poly.type
_entity_poly.pdbx_seq_one_letter_code
_entity_poly.pdbx_strand_id
1 'polypeptide(L)'
;MNVTEYIASGILESYVMGAVSDQERREVECLSSIYPDVRQELDHLSVALEQYTQLYSVEPPASVKAKLLAQLDFDQPQETVVRPMPVDLTTGPTYTYRLTWMVAASIGLLVLLFSFYLLSQLRTNQNTLASVRTSNNSLQSEVRKLKDHQAQADQALALLRQPGLRTLELKGNEKAPQGNMLVFWNTQTHQVAVQVQSLPALPADKQYQLWYMVKGKPVDAGVFEASNATELVQRLNRSVDRAEAFAVTVEKRGGSPTPTLSTLLALAPISS
;
A
#
# COMPACT_ATOMS: atom_id res chain seq x y z
N MET A 1 -21.55 0.81 -19.06
CA MET A 1 -22.30 1.13 -17.82
C MET A 1 -22.17 -0.08 -16.91
N ASN A 2 -21.76 0.11 -15.65
CA ASN A 2 -21.85 -0.97 -14.67
C ASN A 2 -23.26 -0.93 -14.07
N VAL A 3 -24.12 -1.87 -14.45
CA VAL A 3 -25.53 -1.90 -14.04
C VAL A 3 -25.66 -2.02 -12.53
N THR A 4 -24.74 -2.77 -11.88
CA THR A 4 -24.72 -2.94 -10.43
C THR A 4 -24.39 -1.65 -9.69
N GLU A 5 -23.45 -0.86 -10.21
CA GLU A 5 -23.09 0.44 -9.63
C GLU A 5 -24.22 1.46 -9.82
N TYR A 6 -24.91 1.41 -10.96
CA TYR A 6 -26.07 2.26 -11.24
C TYR A 6 -27.25 1.95 -10.31
N ILE A 7 -27.56 0.66 -10.10
CA ILE A 7 -28.57 0.23 -9.13
C ILE A 7 -28.20 0.68 -7.71
N ALA A 8 -26.92 0.53 -7.32
CA ALA A 8 -26.44 0.93 -5.99
C ALA A 8 -26.31 2.45 -5.78
N SER A 9 -26.57 3.28 -6.81
CA SER A 9 -26.37 4.73 -6.74
C SER A 9 -27.47 5.49 -5.99
N GLY A 10 -28.62 4.86 -5.74
CA GLY A 10 -29.77 5.51 -5.07
C GLY A 10 -30.71 6.26 -6.02
N ILE A 11 -30.44 6.23 -7.33
CA ILE A 11 -31.23 6.97 -8.34
C ILE A 11 -32.60 6.33 -8.58
N LEU A 12 -32.71 5.00 -8.48
CA LEU A 12 -33.96 4.27 -8.73
C LEU A 12 -34.97 4.52 -7.59
N GLU A 13 -34.50 4.56 -6.35
CA GLU A 13 -35.28 4.90 -5.17
C GLU A 13 -35.79 6.34 -5.27
N SER A 14 -34.90 7.27 -5.66
CA SER A 14 -35.25 8.66 -5.89
C SER A 14 -36.28 8.82 -7.01
N TYR A 15 -36.17 8.01 -8.07
CA TYR A 15 -37.11 7.99 -9.20
C TYR A 15 -38.50 7.54 -8.76
N VAL A 16 -38.60 6.41 -8.04
CA VAL A 16 -39.86 5.86 -7.55
C VAL A 16 -40.55 6.81 -6.56
N MET A 17 -39.78 7.56 -5.77
CA MET A 17 -40.32 8.62 -4.90
C MET A 17 -40.70 9.91 -5.65
N GLY A 18 -40.43 10.01 -6.96
CA GLY A 18 -40.68 11.22 -7.75
C GLY A 18 -39.74 12.40 -7.44
N ALA A 19 -38.61 12.15 -6.78
CA ALA A 19 -37.65 13.17 -6.32
C ALA A 19 -36.51 13.46 -7.32
N VAL A 20 -36.57 12.91 -8.52
CA VAL A 20 -35.58 13.09 -9.59
C VAL A 20 -35.92 14.25 -10.52
N SER A 21 -34.91 14.82 -11.17
CA SER A 21 -35.07 15.79 -12.24
C SER A 21 -35.67 15.17 -13.51
N ASP A 22 -36.20 15.99 -14.42
CA ASP A 22 -36.74 15.50 -15.70
C ASP A 22 -35.67 14.85 -16.59
N GLN A 23 -34.40 15.23 -16.42
CA GLN A 23 -33.28 14.62 -17.13
C GLN A 23 -33.02 13.20 -16.63
N GLU A 24 -32.91 13.03 -15.30
CA GLU A 24 -32.71 11.73 -14.67
C GLU A 24 -33.91 10.80 -14.90
N ARG A 25 -35.14 11.34 -14.91
CA ARG A 25 -36.35 10.57 -15.24
C ARG A 25 -36.23 9.89 -16.61
N ARG A 26 -35.85 10.66 -17.65
CA ARG A 26 -35.67 10.12 -19.01
C ARG A 26 -34.52 9.13 -19.09
N GLU A 27 -33.47 9.32 -18.30
CA GLU A 27 -32.34 8.39 -18.22
C GLU A 27 -32.80 7.04 -17.64
N VAL A 28 -33.49 7.05 -16.50
CA VAL A 28 -34.03 5.84 -15.86
C VAL A 28 -34.99 5.10 -16.80
N GLU A 29 -35.90 5.82 -17.47
CA GLU A 29 -36.83 5.23 -18.44
C GLU A 29 -36.09 4.58 -19.62
N CYS A 30 -35.11 5.28 -20.20
CA CYS A 30 -34.29 4.75 -21.28
C CYS A 30 -33.53 3.49 -20.84
N LEU A 31 -32.87 3.55 -19.67
CA LEU A 31 -32.09 2.42 -19.16
C LEU A 31 -32.96 1.23 -18.80
N SER A 32 -34.17 1.45 -18.26
CA SER A 32 -35.15 0.39 -17.98
C SER A 32 -35.64 -0.33 -19.26
N SER A 33 -35.61 0.35 -20.41
CA SER A 33 -35.97 -0.26 -21.71
C SER A 33 -34.84 -1.11 -22.31
N ILE A 34 -33.59 -0.85 -21.92
CA ILE A 34 -32.39 -1.50 -22.45
C ILE A 34 -31.88 -2.62 -21.53
N TYR A 35 -31.96 -2.42 -20.20
CA TYR A 35 -31.41 -3.33 -19.20
C TYR A 35 -32.53 -3.94 -18.34
N PRO A 36 -32.81 -5.24 -18.48
CA PRO A 36 -33.85 -5.93 -17.69
C PRO A 36 -33.63 -5.83 -16.18
N ASP A 37 -32.39 -5.88 -15.71
CA ASP A 37 -32.06 -5.82 -14.27
C ASP A 37 -32.49 -4.50 -13.63
N VAL A 38 -32.33 -3.37 -14.35
CA VAL A 38 -32.78 -2.04 -13.89
C VAL A 38 -34.30 -2.01 -13.80
N ARG A 39 -34.99 -2.62 -14.75
CA ARG A 39 -36.45 -2.72 -14.74
C ARG A 39 -36.95 -3.58 -13.59
N GLN A 40 -36.31 -4.72 -13.34
CA GLN A 40 -36.66 -5.61 -12.23
C GLN A 40 -36.52 -4.90 -10.88
N GLU A 41 -35.46 -4.11 -10.69
CA GLU A 41 -35.27 -3.35 -9.46
C GLU A 41 -36.32 -2.24 -9.30
N LEU A 42 -36.67 -1.53 -10.38
CA LEU A 42 -37.75 -0.54 -10.36
C LEU A 42 -39.11 -1.14 -9.98
N ASP A 43 -39.43 -2.32 -10.52
CA ASP A 43 -40.67 -3.03 -10.18
C ASP A 43 -40.67 -3.42 -8.69
N HIS A 44 -39.54 -3.90 -8.16
CA HIS A 44 -39.39 -4.25 -6.75
C HIS A 44 -39.57 -3.04 -5.82
N LEU A 45 -38.94 -1.92 -6.14
CA LEU A 45 -39.08 -0.66 -5.39
C LEU A 45 -40.51 -0.11 -5.45
N SER A 46 -41.17 -0.23 -6.61
CA SER A 46 -42.56 0.22 -6.79
C SER A 46 -43.52 -0.57 -5.90
N VAL A 47 -43.34 -1.90 -5.81
CA VAL A 47 -44.11 -2.77 -4.90
C VAL A 47 -43.84 -2.42 -3.44
N ALA A 48 -42.59 -2.16 -3.06
CA ALA A 48 -42.25 -1.76 -1.69
C ALA A 48 -42.92 -0.43 -1.30
N LEU A 49 -42.92 0.55 -2.22
CA LEU A 49 -43.61 1.83 -2.01
C LEU A 49 -45.13 1.64 -1.95
N GLU A 50 -45.70 0.78 -2.79
CA GLU A 50 -47.13 0.45 -2.74
C GLU A 50 -47.52 -0.11 -1.37
N GLN A 51 -46.77 -1.09 -0.85
CA GLN A 51 -47.00 -1.65 0.48
C GLN A 51 -46.93 -0.58 1.58
N TYR A 52 -45.94 0.32 1.51
CA TYR A 52 -45.83 1.43 2.43
C TYR A 52 -47.04 2.38 2.34
N THR A 53 -47.46 2.76 1.14
CA THR A 53 -48.58 3.70 0.94
C THR A 53 -49.92 3.09 1.33
N GLN A 54 -50.11 1.78 1.16
CA GLN A 54 -51.32 1.07 1.63
C GLN A 54 -51.43 1.10 3.16
N LEU A 55 -50.32 0.94 3.89
CA LEU A 55 -50.31 1.00 5.35
C LEU A 55 -50.73 2.37 5.91
N TYR A 56 -50.42 3.44 5.19
CA TYR A 56 -50.70 4.82 5.60
C TYR A 56 -51.80 5.50 4.77
N SER A 57 -52.65 4.72 4.10
CA SER A 57 -53.70 5.25 3.23
C SER A 57 -54.79 5.96 4.03
N VAL A 58 -55.27 7.10 3.52
CA VAL A 58 -56.38 7.87 4.08
C VAL A 58 -57.58 7.76 3.14
N GLU A 59 -58.75 7.43 3.68
CA GLU A 59 -59.96 7.26 2.88
C GLU A 59 -60.38 8.59 2.21
N PRO A 60 -60.44 8.65 0.86
CA PRO A 60 -60.83 9.87 0.17
C PRO A 60 -62.35 10.13 0.33
N PRO A 61 -62.80 11.40 0.32
CA PRO A 61 -64.23 11.71 0.36
C PRO A 61 -65.01 11.07 -0.79
N ALA A 62 -66.20 10.53 -0.52
CA ALA A 62 -67.03 9.83 -1.51
C ALA A 62 -67.34 10.66 -2.77
N SER A 63 -67.34 11.99 -2.66
CA SER A 63 -67.58 12.90 -3.79
C SER A 63 -66.47 12.85 -4.86
N VAL A 64 -65.24 12.43 -4.51
CA VAL A 64 -64.13 12.31 -5.46
C VAL A 64 -64.38 11.19 -6.47
N LYS A 65 -64.85 10.03 -6.01
CA LYS A 65 -65.19 8.90 -6.88
C LYS A 65 -66.29 9.28 -7.88
N ALA A 66 -67.33 9.95 -7.41
CA ALA A 66 -68.44 10.41 -8.26
C ALA A 66 -67.97 11.43 -9.33
N LYS A 67 -67.10 12.38 -8.96
CA LYS A 67 -66.53 13.35 -9.90
C LYS A 67 -65.66 12.69 -10.97
N LEU A 68 -64.80 11.75 -10.58
CA LEU A 68 -63.93 11.04 -11.52
C LEU A 68 -64.74 10.18 -12.48
N LEU A 69 -65.72 9.42 -11.98
CA LEU A 69 -66.59 8.60 -12.84
C LEU A 69 -67.44 9.43 -13.80
N ALA A 70 -67.83 10.66 -13.43
CA ALA A 70 -68.54 11.57 -14.33
C ALA A 70 -67.64 12.20 -15.41
N GLN A 71 -66.33 12.30 -15.17
CA GLN A 71 -65.35 12.81 -16.13
C GLN A 71 -64.78 11.73 -17.07
N LEU A 72 -64.91 10.46 -16.69
CA LEU A 72 -64.46 9.33 -17.50
C LEU A 72 -65.61 8.90 -18.42
N ASP A 73 -65.49 9.20 -19.71
CA ASP A 73 -66.46 8.82 -20.74
C ASP A 73 -66.10 7.42 -21.28
N PHE A 74 -66.82 6.39 -20.83
CA PHE A 74 -66.56 4.99 -21.19
C PHE A 74 -67.40 4.50 -22.37
N ASP A 75 -68.35 5.30 -22.86
CA ASP A 75 -69.32 4.92 -23.90
C ASP A 75 -68.94 5.44 -25.30
N GLN A 76 -67.78 6.07 -25.47
CA GLN A 76 -67.25 6.34 -26.80
C GLN A 76 -66.61 5.07 -27.37
N PRO A 77 -67.17 4.44 -28.42
CA PRO A 77 -66.37 3.55 -29.22
C PRO A 77 -65.16 4.37 -29.68
N GLN A 78 -63.95 3.93 -29.35
CA GLN A 78 -62.77 4.42 -30.04
C GLN A 78 -63.00 4.09 -31.51
N GLU A 79 -63.48 5.06 -32.28
CA GLU A 79 -63.33 5.04 -33.72
C GLU A 79 -61.84 4.81 -33.94
N THR A 80 -61.48 3.63 -34.44
CA THR A 80 -60.23 3.48 -35.17
C THR A 80 -60.32 4.51 -36.29
N VAL A 81 -59.79 5.70 -36.02
CA VAL A 81 -59.59 6.70 -37.04
C VAL A 81 -58.55 6.11 -37.95
N VAL A 82 -59.01 5.34 -38.94
CA VAL A 82 -58.24 5.08 -40.15
C VAL A 82 -58.13 6.43 -40.82
N ARG A 83 -57.10 7.18 -40.45
CA ARG A 83 -56.68 8.35 -41.21
C ARG A 83 -56.18 7.77 -42.53
N PRO A 84 -56.84 7.99 -43.69
CA PRO A 84 -56.15 7.75 -44.94
C PRO A 84 -54.93 8.68 -44.90
N MET A 85 -53.73 8.09 -44.91
CA MET A 85 -52.51 8.87 -45.12
C MET A 85 -52.68 9.59 -46.46
N PRO A 86 -52.70 10.93 -46.50
CA PRO A 86 -52.46 11.61 -47.75
C PRO A 86 -51.03 11.26 -48.13
N VAL A 87 -50.87 10.43 -49.16
CA VAL A 87 -49.56 10.26 -49.79
C VAL A 87 -49.37 11.49 -50.68
N ASP A 88 -48.97 12.59 -50.06
CA ASP A 88 -48.34 13.69 -50.78
C ASP A 88 -46.99 13.17 -51.31
N LEU A 89 -46.95 12.81 -52.59
CA LEU A 89 -45.72 12.50 -53.33
C LEU A 89 -44.90 13.78 -53.65
N THR A 90 -45.31 14.93 -53.14
CA THR A 90 -44.61 16.20 -53.34
C THR A 90 -43.60 16.40 -52.22
N THR A 91 -42.35 16.06 -52.53
CA THR A 91 -41.12 16.65 -51.97
C THR A 91 -41.17 16.92 -50.47
N GLY A 92 -40.95 15.88 -49.66
CA GLY A 92 -40.44 16.08 -48.30
C GLY A 92 -39.17 16.94 -48.34
N PRO A 93 -38.81 17.62 -47.23
CA PRO A 93 -37.57 18.39 -47.19
C PRO A 93 -36.44 17.47 -47.63
N THR A 94 -35.74 17.83 -48.69
CA THR A 94 -34.49 17.17 -49.04
C THR A 94 -33.55 17.48 -47.90
N TYR A 95 -33.51 16.58 -46.91
CA TYR A 95 -32.44 16.56 -45.94
C TYR A 95 -31.17 16.39 -46.77
N THR A 96 -30.45 17.49 -46.96
CA THR A 96 -29.12 17.44 -47.54
C THR A 96 -28.34 16.43 -46.69
N TYR A 97 -27.63 15.51 -47.35
CA TYR A 97 -26.74 14.55 -46.68
C TYR A 97 -25.74 15.24 -45.72
N ARG A 98 -25.63 16.57 -45.73
CA ARG A 98 -24.84 17.33 -44.76
C ARG A 98 -25.44 17.33 -43.34
N LEU A 99 -26.77 17.38 -43.19
CA LEU A 99 -27.38 17.48 -41.85
C LEU A 99 -27.35 16.16 -41.08
N THR A 100 -27.56 15.03 -41.76
CA THR A 100 -27.49 13.68 -41.16
C THR A 100 -26.07 13.32 -40.73
N TRP A 101 -25.06 13.74 -41.50
CA TRP A 101 -23.65 13.55 -41.13
C TRP A 101 -23.24 14.44 -39.95
N MET A 102 -23.83 15.63 -39.76
CA MET A 102 -23.57 16.47 -38.58
C MET A 102 -24.13 15.85 -37.29
N VAL A 103 -25.32 15.24 -37.33
CA VAL A 103 -25.89 14.53 -36.16
C VAL A 103 -25.12 13.25 -35.85
N ALA A 104 -24.73 12.48 -36.87
CA ALA A 104 -23.89 11.30 -36.67
C ALA A 104 -22.51 11.66 -36.12
N ALA A 105 -21.91 12.77 -36.58
CA ALA A 105 -20.62 13.25 -36.10
C ALA A 105 -20.68 13.72 -34.64
N SER A 106 -21.76 14.36 -34.19
CA SER A 106 -21.88 14.80 -32.79
C SER A 106 -22.06 13.65 -31.80
N ILE A 107 -22.84 12.62 -32.18
CA ILE A 107 -22.99 11.39 -31.38
C ILE A 107 -21.66 10.63 -31.35
N GLY A 108 -20.99 10.49 -32.50
CA GLY A 108 -19.66 9.88 -32.57
C GLY A 108 -18.64 10.62 -31.69
N LEU A 109 -18.65 11.94 -31.70
CA LEU A 109 -17.78 12.76 -30.85
C LEU A 109 -18.10 12.57 -29.35
N LEU A 110 -19.36 12.49 -28.95
CA LEU A 110 -19.73 12.19 -27.56
C LEU A 110 -19.24 10.80 -27.12
N VAL A 111 -19.41 9.78 -27.96
CA VAL A 111 -18.91 8.43 -27.67
C VAL A 111 -17.39 8.42 -27.56
N LEU A 112 -16.69 9.14 -28.43
CA LEU A 112 -15.23 9.26 -28.38
C LEU A 112 -14.75 9.99 -27.12
N LEU A 113 -15.41 11.08 -26.73
CA LEU A 113 -15.11 11.80 -25.49
C LEU A 113 -15.36 10.93 -24.26
N PHE A 114 -16.47 10.20 -24.23
CA PHE A 114 -16.80 9.29 -23.13
C PHE A 114 -15.83 8.11 -23.06
N SER A 115 -15.48 7.51 -24.21
CA SER A 115 -14.45 6.47 -24.31
C SER A 115 -13.10 6.99 -23.83
N PHE A 116 -12.71 8.19 -24.23
CA PHE A 116 -11.49 8.85 -23.76
C PHE A 116 -11.52 9.08 -22.24
N TYR A 117 -12.65 9.51 -21.68
CA TYR A 117 -12.84 9.67 -20.23
C TYR A 117 -12.67 8.34 -19.49
N LEU A 118 -13.33 7.26 -19.92
CA LEU A 118 -13.20 5.93 -19.32
C LEU A 118 -11.76 5.41 -19.40
N LEU A 119 -11.08 5.57 -20.54
CA LEU A 119 -9.67 5.20 -20.70
C LEU A 119 -8.76 6.02 -19.78
N SER A 120 -9.04 7.31 -19.62
CA SER A 120 -8.32 8.18 -18.69
C SER A 120 -8.50 7.70 -17.25
N GLN A 121 -9.73 7.37 -16.84
CA GLN A 121 -10.05 6.87 -15.50
C GLN A 121 -9.42 5.50 -15.20
N LEU A 122 -9.39 4.60 -16.19
CA LEU A 122 -8.71 3.31 -16.06
C LEU A 122 -7.20 3.50 -15.88
N ARG A 123 -6.59 4.43 -16.63
CA ARG A 123 -5.17 4.77 -16.49
C ARG A 123 -4.87 5.38 -15.12
N THR A 124 -5.69 6.30 -14.62
CA THR A 124 -5.50 6.89 -13.28
C THR A 124 -5.64 5.85 -12.18
N ASN A 125 -6.63 4.95 -12.25
CA ASN A 125 -6.80 3.88 -11.28
C ASN A 125 -5.61 2.91 -11.27
N GLN A 126 -5.08 2.54 -12.43
CA GLN A 126 -3.86 1.72 -12.52
C GLN A 126 -2.65 2.42 -11.89
N ASN A 127 -2.50 3.73 -12.12
CA ASN A 127 -1.42 4.53 -11.52
C ASN A 127 -1.55 4.62 -9.99
N THR A 128 -2.77 4.82 -9.47
CA THR A 128 -3.05 4.83 -8.02
C THR A 128 -2.79 3.46 -7.40
N LEU A 129 -3.16 2.38 -8.06
CA LEU A 129 -2.88 1.03 -7.57
C LEU A 129 -1.36 0.77 -7.52
N ALA A 130 -0.62 1.23 -8.52
CA ALA A 130 0.82 1.11 -8.58
C ALA A 130 1.50 1.93 -7.45
N SER A 131 1.05 3.15 -7.19
CA SER A 131 1.60 3.98 -6.10
C SER A 131 1.31 3.38 -4.73
N VAL A 132 0.07 2.91 -4.48
CA VAL A 132 -0.31 2.25 -3.22
C VAL A 132 0.51 0.98 -2.99
N ARG A 133 0.72 0.15 -4.02
CA ARG A 133 1.61 -1.02 -3.93
C ARG A 133 3.04 -0.61 -3.59
N THR A 134 3.55 0.45 -4.22
CA THR A 134 4.90 0.96 -3.96
C THR A 134 5.03 1.47 -2.52
N SER A 135 4.06 2.24 -2.03
CA SER A 135 4.02 2.71 -0.64
C SER A 135 3.90 1.56 0.37
N ASN A 136 3.10 0.53 0.07
CA ASN A 136 3.03 -0.67 0.91
C ASN A 136 4.38 -1.39 0.97
N ASN A 137 5.05 -1.55 -0.17
CA ASN A 137 6.37 -2.18 -0.22
C ASN A 137 7.42 -1.37 0.55
N SER A 138 7.41 -0.03 0.44
CA SER A 138 8.31 0.82 1.20
C SER A 138 8.03 0.76 2.70
N LEU A 139 6.75 0.79 3.10
CA LEU A 139 6.35 0.68 4.50
C LEU A 139 6.73 -0.69 5.09
N GLN A 140 6.53 -1.77 4.34
CA GLN A 140 6.98 -3.10 4.74
C GLN A 140 8.51 -3.19 4.90
N SER A 141 9.26 -2.54 4.01
CA SER A 141 10.73 -2.47 4.10
C SER A 141 11.17 -1.71 5.34
N GLU A 142 10.50 -0.60 5.66
CA GLU A 142 10.77 0.19 6.86
C GLU A 142 10.44 -0.57 8.14
N VAL A 143 9.30 -1.25 8.19
CA VAL A 143 8.92 -2.12 9.31
C VAL A 143 9.94 -3.25 9.50
N ARG A 144 10.44 -3.85 8.42
CA ARG A 144 11.50 -4.88 8.50
C ARG A 144 12.78 -4.30 9.07
N LYS A 145 13.24 -3.13 8.58
CA LYS A 145 14.43 -2.46 9.11
C LYS A 145 14.31 -2.13 10.60
N LEU A 146 13.17 -1.59 11.02
CA LEU A 146 12.92 -1.29 12.44
C LEU A 146 12.93 -2.55 13.29
N LYS A 147 12.30 -3.62 12.81
CA LYS A 147 12.30 -4.91 13.51
C LYS A 147 13.70 -5.52 13.60
N ASP A 148 14.50 -5.40 12.55
CA ASP A 148 15.88 -5.87 12.54
C ASP A 148 16.76 -5.07 13.51
N HIS A 149 16.60 -3.74 13.53
CA HIS A 149 17.30 -2.87 14.50
C HIS A 149 16.89 -3.20 15.94
N GLN A 150 15.59 -3.43 16.18
CA GLN A 150 15.09 -3.84 17.49
C GLN A 150 15.69 -5.20 17.91
N ALA A 151 15.67 -6.19 17.02
CA ALA A 151 16.25 -7.51 17.29
C ALA A 151 17.76 -7.42 17.58
N GLN A 152 18.50 -6.55 16.88
CA GLN A 152 19.92 -6.31 17.14
C GLN A 152 20.15 -5.66 18.51
N ALA A 153 19.35 -4.65 18.87
CA ALA A 153 19.43 -3.99 20.18
C ALA A 153 19.10 -4.96 21.33
N ASP A 154 18.05 -5.78 21.18
CA ASP A 154 17.68 -6.80 22.16
C ASP A 154 18.79 -7.85 22.34
N GLN A 155 19.43 -8.28 21.26
CA GLN A 155 20.58 -9.18 21.32
C GLN A 155 21.78 -8.56 22.04
N ALA A 156 22.07 -7.28 21.77
CA ALA A 156 23.14 -6.56 22.46
C ALA A 156 22.84 -6.42 23.97
N LEU A 157 21.62 -6.03 24.34
CA LEU A 157 21.19 -5.95 25.74
C LEU A 157 21.23 -7.31 26.43
N ALA A 158 20.85 -8.39 25.73
CA ALA A 158 20.92 -9.75 26.26
C ALA A 158 22.36 -10.14 26.60
N LEU A 159 23.34 -9.77 25.78
CA LEU A 159 24.76 -9.98 26.09
C LEU A 159 25.20 -9.19 27.31
N LEU A 160 24.83 -7.91 27.39
CA LEU A 160 25.20 -7.01 28.49
C LEU A 160 24.61 -7.45 29.84
N ARG A 161 23.45 -8.13 29.83
CA ARG A 161 22.78 -8.63 31.04
C ARG A 161 23.32 -9.97 31.55
N GLN A 162 24.18 -10.66 30.79
CA GLN A 162 24.69 -11.95 31.22
C GLN A 162 25.61 -11.81 32.44
N PRO A 163 25.49 -12.67 33.47
CA PRO A 163 26.45 -12.72 34.55
C PRO A 163 27.84 -13.13 34.03
N GLY A 164 28.90 -12.61 34.65
CA GLY A 164 30.28 -12.91 34.25
C GLY A 164 30.81 -12.08 33.08
N LEU A 165 30.06 -11.09 32.60
CA LEU A 165 30.54 -10.15 31.59
C LEU A 165 31.65 -9.26 32.14
N ARG A 166 32.73 -9.13 31.38
CA ARG A 166 33.83 -8.19 31.57
C ARG A 166 33.89 -7.27 30.36
N THR A 167 33.96 -5.97 30.60
CA THR A 167 34.11 -4.96 29.56
C THR A 167 35.52 -4.40 29.64
N LEU A 168 36.24 -4.42 28.53
CA LEU A 168 37.58 -3.87 28.40
C LEU A 168 37.58 -2.75 27.36
N GLU A 169 38.12 -1.60 27.75
CA GLU A 169 38.35 -0.50 26.81
C GLU A 169 39.73 -0.70 26.14
N LEU A 170 39.73 -0.80 24.81
CA LEU A 170 40.94 -0.89 24.00
C LEU A 170 41.17 0.44 23.29
N LYS A 171 42.14 1.19 23.79
CA LYS A 171 42.60 2.45 23.19
C LYS A 171 43.67 2.18 22.15
N GLY A 172 43.57 2.88 21.02
CA GLY A 172 44.54 2.83 19.95
C GLY A 172 45.86 3.48 20.34
N ASN A 173 46.94 3.04 19.70
CA ASN A 173 48.29 3.56 19.84
C ASN A 173 48.57 4.70 18.85
N GLU A 174 49.83 5.07 18.66
CA GLU A 174 50.26 6.13 17.75
C GLU A 174 49.78 5.95 16.29
N LYS A 175 49.49 4.71 15.85
CA LYS A 175 48.97 4.42 14.50
C LYS A 175 47.46 4.63 14.38
N ALA A 176 46.76 4.65 15.51
CA ALA A 176 45.33 4.93 15.59
C ALA A 176 45.03 5.74 16.87
N PRO A 177 45.50 7.01 16.98
CA PRO A 177 45.42 7.77 18.23
C PRO A 177 43.98 8.11 18.64
N GLN A 178 43.05 8.15 17.68
CA GLN A 178 41.61 8.30 17.90
C GLN A 178 40.88 6.94 17.99
N GLY A 179 41.63 5.84 17.98
CA GLY A 179 41.10 4.48 18.04
C GLY A 179 40.52 4.20 19.42
N ASN A 180 39.23 3.89 19.50
CA ASN A 180 38.61 3.39 20.72
C ASN A 180 37.59 2.29 20.42
N MET A 181 37.61 1.24 21.23
CA MET A 181 36.62 0.16 21.16
C MET A 181 36.43 -0.50 22.52
N LEU A 182 35.29 -1.15 22.69
CA LEU A 182 35.00 -1.99 23.83
C LEU A 182 35.03 -3.45 23.41
N VAL A 183 35.72 -4.27 24.20
CA VAL A 183 35.68 -5.73 24.12
C VAL A 183 34.84 -6.23 25.28
N PHE A 184 33.76 -6.92 24.94
CA PHE A 184 32.88 -7.60 25.88
C PHE A 184 33.25 -9.07 25.90
N TRP A 185 33.76 -9.55 27.03
CA TRP A 185 34.13 -10.95 27.21
C TRP A 185 33.34 -11.55 28.37
N ASN A 186 32.58 -12.60 28.09
CA ASN A 186 31.89 -13.34 29.14
C ASN A 186 32.75 -14.53 29.58
N THR A 187 33.16 -14.53 30.84
CA THR A 187 34.04 -15.57 31.41
C THR A 187 33.35 -16.91 31.65
N GLN A 188 32.01 -16.93 31.68
CA GLN A 188 31.20 -18.15 31.88
C GLN A 188 30.81 -18.81 30.56
N THR A 189 30.38 -18.02 29.57
CA THR A 189 29.96 -18.55 28.26
C THR A 189 31.09 -18.58 27.23
N HIS A 190 32.26 -18.03 27.58
CA HIS A 190 33.43 -17.87 26.72
C HIS A 190 33.15 -17.05 25.45
N GLN A 191 32.05 -16.30 25.42
CA GLN A 191 31.68 -15.47 24.28
C GLN A 191 32.44 -14.15 24.32
N VAL A 192 32.89 -13.72 23.15
CA VAL A 192 33.50 -12.41 22.96
C VAL A 192 32.73 -11.61 21.92
N ALA A 193 32.53 -10.33 22.20
CA ALA A 193 31.93 -9.38 21.29
C ALA A 193 32.70 -8.06 21.34
N VAL A 194 32.62 -7.30 20.25
CA VAL A 194 33.31 -6.02 20.11
C VAL A 194 32.32 -4.92 19.74
N GLN A 195 32.51 -3.75 20.30
CA GLN A 195 31.84 -2.53 19.87
C GLN A 195 32.90 -1.51 19.50
N VAL A 196 32.90 -1.14 18.22
CA VAL A 196 33.84 -0.16 17.67
C VAL A 196 33.25 1.24 17.90
N GLN A 197 33.92 2.07 18.70
CA GLN A 197 33.50 3.46 18.90
C GLN A 197 34.11 4.36 17.81
N SER A 198 35.40 4.23 17.60
CA SER A 198 36.15 4.99 16.60
C SER A 198 37.33 4.15 16.13
N LEU A 199 37.38 3.84 14.85
CA LEU A 199 38.55 3.22 14.20
C LEU A 199 38.72 3.81 12.80
N PRO A 200 39.96 3.88 12.28
CA PRO A 200 40.20 4.29 10.90
C PRO A 200 39.42 3.41 9.90
N ALA A 201 38.98 4.00 8.79
CA ALA A 201 38.46 3.18 7.69
C ALA A 201 39.60 2.36 7.06
N LEU A 202 39.36 1.08 6.81
CA LEU A 202 40.31 0.21 6.14
C LEU A 202 39.98 0.05 4.64
N PRO A 203 41.00 -0.17 3.79
CA PRO A 203 40.81 -0.63 2.43
C PRO A 203 40.06 -1.97 2.34
N ALA A 204 39.38 -2.24 1.22
CA ALA A 204 38.51 -3.41 1.05
C ALA A 204 39.24 -4.78 1.12
N ASP A 205 40.57 -4.80 0.97
CA ASP A 205 41.41 -5.99 1.09
C ASP A 205 41.90 -6.26 2.53
N LYS A 206 41.55 -5.39 3.49
CA LYS A 206 41.98 -5.46 4.88
C LYS A 206 40.80 -5.57 5.85
N GLN A 207 41.07 -6.09 7.03
CA GLN A 207 40.07 -6.29 8.08
C GLN A 207 40.72 -6.22 9.46
N TYR A 208 39.95 -5.86 10.48
CA TYR A 208 40.43 -5.93 11.86
C TYR A 208 40.36 -7.35 12.41
N GLN A 209 41.35 -7.73 13.20
CA GLN A 209 41.34 -9.00 13.93
C GLN A 209 41.61 -8.77 15.40
N LEU A 210 40.76 -9.37 16.24
CA LEU A 210 40.93 -9.40 17.68
C LEU A 210 41.74 -10.64 18.07
N TRP A 211 42.67 -10.44 19.00
CA TRP A 211 43.50 -11.48 19.58
C TRP A 211 43.33 -11.48 21.09
N TYR A 212 43.39 -12.67 21.68
CA TYR A 212 43.52 -12.81 23.12
C TYR A 212 44.84 -13.50 23.48
N MET A 213 45.43 -13.09 24.60
CA MET A 213 46.73 -13.58 25.03
C MET A 213 46.56 -14.71 26.06
N VAL A 214 47.23 -15.84 25.82
CA VAL A 214 47.32 -16.96 26.78
C VAL A 214 48.78 -17.30 26.97
N LYS A 215 49.30 -17.14 28.20
CA LYS A 215 50.73 -17.35 28.52
C LYS A 215 51.65 -16.59 27.55
N GLY A 216 51.30 -15.35 27.25
CA GLY A 216 52.04 -14.49 26.29
C GLY A 216 51.94 -14.88 24.81
N LYS A 217 51.12 -15.88 24.44
CA LYS A 217 50.88 -16.25 23.03
C LYS A 217 49.55 -15.70 22.53
N PRO A 218 49.51 -15.03 21.36
CA PRO A 218 48.27 -14.54 20.76
C PRO A 218 47.47 -15.69 20.16
N VAL A 219 46.16 -15.68 20.38
CA VAL A 219 45.21 -16.63 19.81
C VAL A 219 44.07 -15.86 19.13
N ASP A 220 43.61 -16.36 17.98
CA ASP A 220 42.55 -15.74 17.18
C ASP A 220 41.23 -15.66 17.96
N ALA A 221 40.78 -14.43 18.26
CA ALA A 221 39.47 -14.17 18.85
C ALA A 221 38.40 -13.89 17.79
N GLY A 222 38.78 -13.80 16.51
CA GLY A 222 37.91 -13.53 15.38
C GLY A 222 38.18 -12.18 14.70
N VAL A 223 37.61 -12.03 13.51
CA VAL A 223 37.70 -10.82 12.69
C VAL A 223 36.44 -9.98 12.80
N PHE A 224 36.57 -8.67 12.63
CA PHE A 224 35.46 -7.72 12.68
C PHE A 224 35.70 -6.54 11.74
N GLU A 225 34.63 -5.80 11.45
CA GLU A 225 34.69 -4.59 10.62
C GLU A 225 34.47 -3.34 11.47
N ALA A 226 35.10 -2.23 11.08
CA ALA A 226 34.70 -0.92 11.58
C ALA A 226 33.36 -0.56 10.92
N SER A 227 32.26 -0.84 11.63
CA SER A 227 30.93 -0.43 11.17
C SER A 227 30.77 1.09 11.35
N ASN A 228 30.12 1.74 10.39
CA ASN A 228 29.72 3.15 10.50
C ASN A 228 28.69 3.38 11.62
N ALA A 229 28.06 2.31 12.12
CA ALA A 229 27.17 2.36 13.27
C ALA A 229 27.97 2.09 14.54
N THR A 230 28.35 3.17 15.22
CA THR A 230 29.05 3.23 16.52
C THR A 230 28.37 2.39 17.63
N GLU A 231 27.11 1.98 17.42
CA GLU A 231 26.27 1.27 18.38
C GLU A 231 26.20 -0.25 18.17
N LEU A 232 26.72 -0.79 17.06
CA LEU A 232 26.59 -2.22 16.78
C LEU A 232 27.64 -3.06 17.52
N VAL A 233 27.16 -3.90 18.44
CA VAL A 233 27.94 -4.95 19.10
C VAL A 233 28.05 -6.15 18.17
N GLN A 234 29.25 -6.48 17.72
CA GLN A 234 29.55 -7.62 16.85
C GLN A 234 30.03 -8.81 17.69
N ARG A 235 29.29 -9.91 17.68
CA ARG A 235 29.73 -11.17 18.31
C ARG A 235 30.75 -11.84 17.42
N LEU A 236 31.84 -12.33 18.01
CA LEU A 236 32.84 -13.09 17.27
C LEU A 236 32.55 -14.59 17.42
N ASN A 237 32.85 -15.35 16.36
CA ASN A 237 32.56 -16.79 16.29
C ASN A 237 33.61 -17.67 16.99
N ARG A 238 34.46 -17.09 17.82
CA ARG A 238 35.51 -17.80 18.58
C ARG A 238 35.20 -17.76 20.06
N SER A 239 35.43 -18.88 20.75
CA SER A 239 35.34 -18.97 22.19
C SER A 239 36.66 -18.59 22.84
N VAL A 240 36.60 -17.77 23.89
CA VAL A 240 37.76 -17.32 24.67
C VAL A 240 37.64 -17.86 26.09
N ASP A 241 38.39 -18.94 26.37
CA ASP A 241 38.34 -19.62 27.68
C ASP A 241 39.03 -18.82 28.77
N ARG A 242 40.27 -18.40 28.50
CA ARG A 242 41.09 -17.56 29.36
C ARG A 242 41.81 -16.55 28.51
N ALA A 243 41.88 -15.33 28.99
CA ALA A 243 42.65 -14.26 28.39
C ALA A 243 43.40 -13.53 29.50
N GLU A 244 44.64 -13.14 29.22
CA GLU A 244 45.46 -12.25 30.06
C GLU A 244 45.41 -10.81 29.52
N ALA A 245 45.21 -10.67 28.21
CA ALA A 245 45.11 -9.40 27.50
C ALA A 245 44.35 -9.59 26.18
N PHE A 246 43.83 -8.50 25.64
CA PHE A 246 43.28 -8.43 24.29
C PHE A 246 44.09 -7.47 23.43
N ALA A 247 44.26 -7.81 22.15
CA ALA A 247 45.01 -7.02 21.20
C ALA A 247 44.28 -6.93 19.85
N VAL A 248 44.53 -5.86 19.09
CA VAL A 248 43.90 -5.66 17.77
C VAL A 248 44.96 -5.33 16.73
N THR A 249 44.88 -6.01 15.59
CA THR A 249 45.73 -5.78 14.42
C THR A 249 44.89 -5.52 13.17
N VAL A 250 45.55 -4.99 12.13
CA VAL A 250 44.97 -4.87 10.79
C VAL A 250 45.55 -5.97 9.92
N GLU A 251 44.71 -6.91 9.52
CA GLU A 251 45.11 -8.10 8.76
C GLU A 251 44.52 -8.07 7.35
N LYS A 252 44.90 -9.03 6.52
CA LYS A 252 44.22 -9.27 5.23
C LYS A 252 42.80 -9.73 5.50
N ARG A 253 41.89 -9.45 4.56
CA ARG A 253 40.49 -9.88 4.63
C ARG A 253 40.41 -11.41 4.84
N GLY A 254 39.64 -11.83 5.85
CA GLY A 254 39.58 -13.22 6.31
C GLY A 254 40.51 -13.56 7.49
N GLY A 255 41.37 -12.61 7.90
CA GLY A 255 42.27 -12.74 9.05
C GLY A 255 43.60 -13.42 8.71
N SER A 256 44.43 -13.53 9.74
CA SER A 256 45.74 -14.18 9.72
C SER A 256 45.79 -15.29 10.78
N PRO A 257 46.63 -16.34 10.60
CA PRO A 257 46.86 -17.36 11.63
C PRO A 257 47.73 -16.84 12.79
N THR A 258 48.52 -15.81 12.54
CA THR A 258 49.39 -15.15 13.53
C THR A 258 49.30 -13.64 13.36
N PRO A 259 49.35 -12.84 14.44
CA PRO A 259 49.22 -11.40 14.35
C PRO A 259 50.40 -10.76 13.62
N THR A 260 50.09 -9.83 12.72
CA THR A 260 51.08 -8.97 12.08
C THR A 260 51.46 -7.84 13.03
N LEU A 261 52.53 -8.01 13.81
CA LEU A 261 52.94 -7.07 14.86
C LEU A 261 53.18 -5.63 14.38
N SER A 262 53.59 -5.45 13.12
CA SER A 262 53.75 -4.11 12.52
C SER A 262 52.42 -3.37 12.32
N THR A 263 51.29 -4.05 12.47
CA THR A 263 49.92 -3.49 12.33
C THR A 263 49.15 -3.47 13.65
N LEU A 264 49.81 -3.76 14.77
CA LEU A 264 49.21 -3.66 16.09
C LEU A 264 48.70 -2.23 16.32
N LEU A 265 47.42 -2.13 16.67
CA LEU A 265 46.75 -0.86 16.92
C LEU A 265 46.41 -0.66 18.38
N ALA A 266 46.01 -1.72 19.10
CA ALA A 266 45.61 -1.62 20.49
C ALA A 266 46.03 -2.89 21.25
N LEU A 267 46.34 -2.73 22.54
CA LEU A 267 46.62 -3.81 23.48
C LEU A 267 46.11 -3.37 24.86
N ALA A 268 45.28 -4.19 25.50
CA ALA A 268 44.79 -3.93 26.84
C ALA A 268 44.92 -5.22 27.68
N PRO A 269 45.65 -5.19 28.82
CA PRO A 269 45.64 -6.29 29.77
C PRO A 269 44.28 -6.38 30.48
N ILE A 270 43.90 -7.58 30.90
CA ILE A 270 42.77 -7.77 31.80
C ILE A 270 43.25 -7.44 33.21
N SER A 271 42.86 -6.28 33.72
CA SER A 271 43.08 -5.93 35.13
C SER A 271 42.31 -6.90 36.02
N SER A 272 43.00 -7.42 37.05
CA SER A 272 42.47 -8.37 38.04
C SER A 272 41.32 -7.77 38.85
#